data_AF-A0A0G0Q4Y6-F1
#
_entry.id   AF-A0A0G0Q4Y6-F1
#
_cell.length_a   1.000
_cell.length_b   1.000
_cell.length_c   1.000
_cell.angle_alpha   90.00
_cell.angle_beta   90.00
_cell.angle_gamma   90.00
#
_symmetry.space_group_name_H-M   'P 1'
#
loop_
_entity.id
_entity.type
_entity.pdbx_description
1 polymer ?
#
loop_
_entity_poly.entity_id
_entity_poly.type
_entity_poly.pdbx_seq_one_letter_code
_entity_poly.pdbx_strand_id
1 'polypeptide(L)'
;MAYICDNCGKGRIHGHNVSHAKNRTHRLFLPNLQTVSIVGEENRAKSVRLCTKCIKRMRKDGKIASFIPKINADKSAKVTTPSTKHIDREEKKVQEVLKKEAKKAVKKSNPSISLRVKEAKSKEAKAKVQV
;
A
#
# COMPACT_ATOMS: atom_id res chain seq x y z
N MET A 1 -23.71 17.39 -7.62
CA MET A 1 -23.05 16.12 -8.04
C MET A 1 -21.72 16.41 -8.74
N ALA A 2 -20.64 15.74 -8.36
CA ALA A 2 -19.34 15.88 -9.02
C ALA A 2 -19.31 15.11 -10.35
N TYR A 3 -18.80 15.71 -11.44
CA TYR A 3 -18.55 15.00 -12.72
C TYR A 3 -17.16 14.35 -12.65
N ILE A 4 -17.02 13.35 -11.78
CA ILE A 4 -15.78 12.60 -11.57
C ILE A 4 -16.06 11.12 -11.89
N CYS A 5 -15.10 10.48 -12.55
CA CYS A 5 -15.13 9.04 -12.79
C CYS A 5 -14.61 8.27 -11.57
N ASP A 6 -15.37 7.29 -11.09
CA ASP A 6 -15.04 6.51 -9.89
C ASP A 6 -13.80 5.62 -10.04
N ASN A 7 -13.43 5.25 -11.28
CA ASN A 7 -12.28 4.39 -11.56
C ASN A 7 -10.96 5.16 -11.71
N CYS A 8 -10.98 6.27 -12.46
CA CYS A 8 -9.75 6.98 -12.86
C CYS A 8 -9.67 8.41 -12.33
N GLY A 9 -10.68 8.88 -11.60
CA GLY A 9 -10.71 10.23 -11.04
C GLY A 9 -10.79 11.34 -12.09
N LYS A 10 -11.09 11.04 -13.35
CA LYS A 10 -11.23 12.07 -14.40
C LYS A 10 -12.35 13.03 -14.05
N GLY A 11 -11.99 14.29 -13.84
CA GLY A 11 -12.90 15.38 -13.53
C GLY A 11 -13.19 16.29 -14.72
N ARG A 12 -13.85 17.41 -14.40
CA ARG A 12 -14.06 18.53 -15.32
C ARG A 12 -12.72 19.21 -15.59
N ILE A 13 -12.47 19.61 -16.84
CA ILE A 13 -11.30 20.41 -17.19
C ILE A 13 -11.78 21.78 -17.65
N HIS A 14 -11.14 22.84 -17.15
CA HIS A 14 -11.39 24.21 -17.61
C HIS A 14 -10.48 24.53 -18.79
N GLY A 15 -11.02 25.20 -19.80
CA GLY A 15 -10.21 25.77 -20.87
C GLY A 15 -10.94 26.85 -21.65
N HIS A 16 -10.47 27.11 -22.87
CA HIS A 16 -11.01 28.18 -23.71
C HIS A 16 -11.42 27.64 -25.07
N ASN A 17 -12.46 28.21 -25.66
CA ASN A 17 -12.65 28.21 -27.11
C ASN A 17 -11.81 29.34 -27.69
N VAL A 18 -11.07 29.08 -28.76
CA VAL A 18 -10.18 30.05 -29.40
C VAL A 18 -10.61 30.17 -30.86
N SER A 19 -11.04 31.37 -31.27
CA SER A 19 -11.38 31.65 -32.66
C SER A 19 -10.11 31.88 -33.50
N HIS A 20 -10.27 31.97 -34.83
CA HIS A 20 -9.19 32.37 -35.74
C HIS A 20 -8.57 33.73 -35.36
N ALA A 21 -9.40 34.66 -34.87
CA ALA A 21 -8.96 35.96 -34.36
C ALA A 21 -8.34 35.90 -32.95
N LYS A 22 -8.19 34.70 -32.36
CA LYS A 22 -7.67 34.44 -31.00
C LYS A 22 -8.53 35.02 -29.88
N ASN A 23 -9.81 35.29 -30.13
CA ASN A 23 -10.75 35.64 -29.07
C ASN A 23 -10.99 34.39 -28.20
N ARG A 24 -10.75 34.52 -26.89
CA ARG A 24 -10.84 33.42 -25.93
C ARG A 24 -12.13 33.51 -25.14
N THR A 25 -12.99 32.51 -25.25
CA THR A 25 -14.18 32.36 -24.40
C THR A 25 -14.05 31.15 -23.49
N HIS A 26 -14.45 31.25 -22.23
CA HIS A 26 -14.35 30.13 -21.29
C HIS A 26 -15.24 28.96 -21.73
N ARG A 27 -14.70 27.74 -21.65
CA ARG A 27 -15.46 26.50 -21.86
C ARG A 27 -15.09 25.41 -20.87
N LEU A 28 -16.06 24.55 -20.58
CA LEU A 28 -15.87 23.38 -19.74
C LEU A 28 -15.77 22.13 -20.61
N PHE A 29 -14.75 21.31 -20.34
CA PHE A 29 -14.60 19.99 -20.91
C PHE A 29 -15.10 18.96 -19.90
N LEU A 30 -16.26 18.38 -20.20
CA LEU A 30 -16.85 17.34 -19.38
C LEU A 30 -16.42 15.96 -19.88
N PRO A 31 -16.01 15.04 -18.99
CA PRO A 31 -15.82 13.65 -19.37
C PRO A 31 -17.17 13.02 -19.71
N ASN A 32 -17.21 12.18 -20.76
CA ASN A 32 -18.38 11.36 -21.07
C ASN A 32 -18.52 10.26 -20.00
N LEU A 33 -19.28 10.57 -18.95
CA LEU A 33 -19.60 9.70 -17.82
C LEU A 33 -20.92 8.99 -18.11
N GLN A 34 -20.92 7.68 -17.97
CA GLN A 34 -22.10 6.83 -18.10
C GLN A 34 -22.34 6.11 -16.77
N THR A 35 -23.60 6.02 -16.37
CA THR A 35 -24.01 5.23 -15.21
C THR A 35 -24.03 3.77 -15.61
N VAL A 36 -23.27 2.92 -14.90
CA VAL A 36 -23.18 1.49 -15.18
C VAL A 36 -23.38 0.73 -13.87
N SER A 37 -24.13 -0.36 -13.94
CA SER A 37 -24.31 -1.30 -12.84
C SER A 37 -23.17 -2.31 -12.83
N ILE A 38 -22.51 -2.44 -11.68
CA ILE A 38 -21.43 -3.40 -11.47
C ILE A 38 -21.82 -4.34 -10.35
N VAL A 39 -21.70 -5.65 -10.60
CA VAL A 39 -21.94 -6.69 -9.61
C VAL A 39 -20.62 -6.98 -8.91
N GLY A 40 -20.48 -6.54 -7.66
CA GLY A 40 -19.28 -6.81 -6.86
C GLY A 40 -19.20 -8.25 -6.35
N GLU A 41 -18.11 -8.56 -5.63
CA GLU A 41 -17.85 -9.89 -5.04
C GLU A 41 -18.95 -10.34 -4.06
N GLU A 42 -19.63 -9.39 -3.41
CA GLU A 42 -20.76 -9.65 -2.50
C GLU A 42 -22.10 -9.92 -3.24
N ASN A 43 -22.09 -10.15 -4.56
CA ASN A 43 -23.28 -10.28 -5.43
C ASN A 43 -24.25 -9.08 -5.38
N ARG A 44 -23.82 -7.95 -4.83
CA ARG A 44 -24.60 -6.70 -4.80
C ARG A 44 -24.29 -5.87 -6.03
N ALA A 45 -25.33 -5.50 -6.78
CA ALA A 45 -25.22 -4.54 -7.86
C ALA A 45 -25.08 -3.11 -7.28
N LYS A 46 -23.98 -2.44 -7.60
CA LYS A 46 -23.76 -1.02 -7.27
C LYS A 46 -23.77 -0.21 -8.55
N SER A 47 -24.49 0.91 -8.55
CA SER A 47 -24.48 1.88 -9.64
C SER A 47 -23.29 2.82 -9.47
N VAL A 48 -22.42 2.88 -10.48
CA VAL A 48 -21.23 3.76 -10.48
C VAL A 48 -21.18 4.59 -11.76
N ARG A 49 -20.48 5.72 -11.70
CA ARG A 49 -20.28 6.61 -12.85
C ARG A 49 -18.90 6.39 -13.43
N LEU A 50 -18.88 5.84 -14.64
CA LEU A 50 -17.65 5.49 -15.34
C LEU A 50 -17.47 6.27 -16.62
N CYS A 51 -16.22 6.60 -16.89
CA CYS A 51 -15.83 7.17 -18.17
C CYS A 51 -15.94 6.13 -19.29
N THR A 52 -16.29 6.52 -20.51
CA THR A 52 -16.36 5.58 -21.66
C THR A 52 -15.05 4.84 -21.91
N LYS A 53 -13.90 5.49 -21.71
CA LYS A 53 -12.56 4.85 -21.77
C LYS A 53 -12.39 3.75 -20.72
N CYS A 54 -13.00 3.92 -19.55
CA CYS A 54 -12.95 3.01 -18.42
C CYS A 54 -13.81 1.78 -18.71
N ILE A 55 -15.04 2.01 -19.18
CA ILE A 55 -15.97 0.94 -19.60
C ILE A 55 -15.34 0.09 -20.71
N LYS A 56 -14.71 0.72 -21.70
CA LYS A 56 -14.01 0.02 -22.79
C LYS A 56 -12.86 -0.87 -22.28
N ARG A 57 -12.08 -0.40 -21.30
CA ARG A 57 -10.99 -1.19 -20.69
C ARG A 57 -11.55 -2.36 -19.87
N MET A 58 -12.53 -2.10 -19.01
CA MET A 58 -13.14 -3.12 -18.16
C MET A 58 -13.79 -4.25 -18.97
N ARG A 59 -14.42 -3.91 -20.10
CA ARG A 59 -14.94 -4.92 -21.05
C ARG A 59 -13.86 -5.78 -21.68
N LYS A 60 -12.70 -5.20 -22.00
CA LYS A 60 -11.56 -5.94 -22.55
C LYS A 60 -10.90 -6.86 -21.51
N ASP A 61 -10.76 -6.36 -20.29
CA ASP A 61 -10.10 -7.08 -19.20
C ASP A 61 -11.00 -8.17 -18.57
N GLY A 62 -12.29 -8.21 -18.90
CA GLY A 62 -13.29 -9.07 -18.25
C GLY A 62 -13.64 -8.66 -16.82
N LYS A 63 -13.11 -7.53 -16.32
CA LYS A 63 -13.19 -7.06 -14.93
C LYS A 63 -14.44 -6.21 -14.65
N ILE A 64 -15.55 -6.47 -15.33
CA ILE A 64 -16.77 -5.69 -15.08
C ILE A 64 -17.32 -5.99 -13.68
N ALA A 65 -17.14 -7.22 -13.17
CA ALA A 65 -17.62 -7.63 -11.85
C ALA A 65 -16.72 -7.15 -10.70
N SER A 66 -15.39 -7.20 -10.83
CA SER A 66 -14.45 -6.82 -9.78
C SER A 66 -14.11 -5.32 -9.80
N PHE A 67 -15.11 -4.46 -9.60
CA PHE A 67 -14.85 -3.02 -9.48
C PHE A 67 -14.43 -2.62 -8.07
N ILE A 68 -13.12 -2.63 -7.85
CA ILE A 68 -12.49 -1.89 -6.75
C ILE A 68 -12.17 -0.49 -7.30
N PRO A 69 -12.81 0.58 -6.81
CA PRO A 69 -12.52 1.93 -7.30
C PRO A 69 -11.06 2.25 -6.97
N LYS A 70 -10.24 2.55 -8.00
CA LYS A 70 -8.84 2.94 -7.83
C LYS A 70 -8.74 4.39 -7.34
N ILE A 71 -9.35 4.67 -6.21
CA ILE A 71 -9.10 5.87 -5.44
C ILE A 71 -8.40 5.40 -4.16
N ASN A 72 -7.11 5.75 -4.06
CA ASN A 72 -6.20 5.53 -2.93
C ASN A 72 -5.30 4.28 -3.00
N ALA A 73 -4.22 4.38 -3.78
CA ALA A 73 -2.97 3.69 -3.46
C ALA A 73 -1.75 4.64 -3.52
N ASP A 74 -1.83 5.76 -4.24
CA ASP A 74 -0.65 6.60 -4.52
C ASP A 74 -0.63 7.99 -3.86
N LYS A 75 -1.54 8.29 -2.91
CA LYS A 75 -1.58 9.60 -2.22
C LYS A 75 -1.53 9.57 -0.70
N SER A 76 -1.41 8.40 -0.08
CA SER A 76 -1.13 8.23 1.35
C SER A 76 0.31 7.77 1.63
N ALA A 77 1.16 7.66 0.61
CA ALA A 77 2.58 7.35 0.77
C ALA A 77 3.43 8.45 0.10
N LYS A 78 4.09 9.26 0.94
CA LYS A 78 5.04 10.35 0.62
C LYS A 78 4.43 11.69 0.16
N VAL A 79 3.90 12.44 1.14
CA VAL A 79 4.17 13.88 1.18
C VAL A 79 5.64 14.04 1.60
N THR A 80 6.56 13.99 0.64
CA THR A 80 7.94 14.46 0.89
C THR A 80 7.94 15.97 0.74
N THR A 81 7.70 16.69 1.84
CA THR A 81 8.36 17.98 2.04
C THR A 81 9.87 17.73 2.01
N PRO A 82 10.70 18.67 1.53
CA PRO A 82 12.12 18.43 1.25
C PRO A 82 13.01 18.09 2.46
N SER A 83 12.46 18.01 3.69
CA SER A 83 13.19 17.72 4.93
C SER A 83 13.27 16.24 5.33
N THR A 84 12.54 15.31 4.70
CA THR A 84 12.37 13.94 5.23
C THR A 84 13.52 12.96 4.95
N LYS A 85 14.69 13.39 4.46
CA LYS A 85 15.85 12.49 4.30
C LYS A 85 16.63 12.25 5.61
N HIS A 86 16.50 13.17 6.57
CA HIS A 86 17.22 13.07 7.84
C HIS A 86 16.51 12.16 8.84
N ILE A 87 15.17 12.19 8.86
CA ILE A 87 14.34 11.44 9.82
C ILE A 87 14.44 9.92 9.57
N ASP A 88 14.40 9.47 8.31
CA ASP A 88 14.54 8.04 7.95
C ASP A 88 15.89 7.41 8.37
N ARG A 89 16.93 8.23 8.60
CA ARG A 89 18.26 7.76 9.05
C ARG A 89 18.35 7.66 10.57
N GLU A 90 17.59 8.49 11.29
CA GLU A 90 17.49 8.43 12.75
C GLU A 90 16.64 7.24 13.18
N GLU A 91 15.49 7.00 12.54
CA GLU A 91 14.62 5.86 12.87
C GLU A 91 15.33 4.52 12.66
N LYS A 92 16.14 4.39 11.59
CA LYS A 92 16.94 3.17 11.34
C LYS A 92 18.04 2.96 12.38
N LYS A 93 18.69 4.03 12.86
CA LYS A 93 19.69 3.94 13.93
C LYS A 93 19.06 3.53 15.26
N VAL A 94 17.90 4.10 15.60
CA VAL A 94 17.17 3.74 16.83
C VAL A 94 16.77 2.26 16.80
N GLN A 95 16.28 1.75 15.65
CA GLN A 95 15.96 0.32 15.51
C GLN A 95 17.17 -0.60 15.64
N GLU A 96 18.35 -0.20 15.17
CA GLU A 96 19.57 -0.98 15.37
C GLU A 96 20.06 -0.98 16.82
N VAL A 97 19.91 0.14 17.53
CA VAL A 97 20.25 0.24 18.96
C VAL A 97 19.32 -0.66 19.79
N LEU A 98 18.01 -0.60 19.56
CA LEU A 98 17.04 -1.48 20.24
C LEU A 98 17.30 -2.96 19.94
N LYS A 99 17.67 -3.32 18.70
CA LYS A 99 18.06 -4.69 18.34
C LYS A 99 19.36 -5.13 19.02
N LYS A 100 20.32 -4.22 19.24
CA LYS A 100 21.57 -4.50 19.96
C LYS A 100 21.33 -4.67 21.46
N GLU A 101 20.47 -3.85 22.06
CA GLU A 101 20.06 -3.96 23.46
C GLU A 101 19.29 -5.26 23.74
N ALA A 102 18.35 -5.63 22.86
CA ALA A 102 17.63 -6.90 22.94
C ALA A 102 18.57 -8.12 22.85
N LYS A 103 19.56 -8.11 21.94
CA LYS A 103 20.58 -9.17 21.84
C LYS A 103 21.48 -9.24 23.08
N LYS A 104 21.76 -8.09 23.71
CA LYS A 104 22.56 -8.01 24.95
C LYS A 104 21.79 -8.54 26.16
N ALA A 105 20.46 -8.33 26.21
CA ALA A 105 19.58 -8.89 27.24
C ALA A 105 19.49 -10.42 27.17
N VAL A 106 19.33 -11.00 25.96
CA VAL A 106 19.30 -12.46 25.74
C VAL A 106 20.63 -13.13 26.14
N LYS A 107 21.76 -12.43 25.96
CA LYS A 107 23.09 -12.95 26.34
C LYS A 107 23.33 -12.93 27.85
N LYS A 108 22.59 -12.11 28.62
CA LYS A 108 22.74 -11.97 30.08
C LYS A 108 21.80 -12.87 30.87
N SER A 109 20.71 -13.37 30.28
CA SER A 109 19.64 -14.08 31.01
C SER A 109 19.69 -15.61 31.00
N ASN A 110 20.66 -16.28 30.37
CA ASN A 110 20.75 -17.76 30.45
C ASN A 110 22.13 -18.30 30.89
N PRO A 111 22.56 -18.03 32.14
CA PRO A 111 23.65 -18.79 32.79
C PRO A 111 23.19 -20.19 33.28
N SER A 112 21.90 -20.53 33.23
CA SER A 112 21.34 -21.78 33.77
C SER A 112 21.29 -22.96 32.78
N ILE A 113 21.44 -22.73 31.47
CA ILE A 113 21.46 -23.80 30.46
C ILE A 113 22.88 -24.41 30.33
N SER A 114 23.92 -23.61 30.53
CA SER A 114 25.32 -24.06 30.37
C SER A 114 25.78 -25.03 31.47
N LEU A 115 25.26 -24.89 32.70
CA LEU A 115 25.55 -25.79 33.81
C LEU A 115 24.82 -27.14 33.66
N ARG A 116 23.56 -27.12 33.19
CA ARG A 116 22.77 -28.35 32.94
C ARG A 116 23.35 -29.21 31.81
N VAL A 117 23.89 -28.60 30.75
CA VAL A 117 24.54 -29.35 29.65
C VAL A 117 25.88 -29.96 30.08
N LYS A 118 26.62 -29.31 30.99
CA LYS A 118 27.86 -29.87 31.56
C LYS A 118 27.58 -31.03 32.50
N GLU A 119 26.55 -30.91 33.34
CA GLU A 119 26.11 -32.00 34.22
C GLU A 119 25.62 -33.22 33.42
N ALA A 120 24.86 -33.02 32.33
CA ALA A 120 24.38 -34.10 31.47
C ALA A 120 25.52 -34.88 30.79
N LYS A 121 26.51 -34.17 30.21
CA LYS A 121 27.67 -34.82 29.57
C LYS A 121 28.57 -35.58 30.54
N SER A 122 28.70 -35.09 31.78
CA SER A 122 29.48 -35.80 32.81
C SER A 122 28.81 -37.09 33.29
N LYS A 123 27.47 -37.16 33.25
CA LYS A 123 26.70 -38.37 33.60
C LYS A 123 26.77 -39.42 32.50
N GLU A 124 26.70 -39.02 31.23
CA GLU A 124 26.90 -39.93 30.09
C GLU A 124 28.32 -40.50 30.02
N ALA A 125 29.35 -39.70 30.36
CA ALA A 125 30.73 -40.17 30.39
C ALA A 125 30.98 -41.20 31.50
N LYS A 126 30.37 -41.02 32.69
CA LYS A 126 30.47 -41.99 33.79
C LYS A 126 29.73 -43.29 33.50
N ALA A 127 28.59 -43.23 32.79
CA ALA A 127 27.83 -44.41 32.39
C ALA A 127 28.55 -45.29 31.35
N LYS A 128 29.46 -44.72 30.55
CA LYS A 128 30.25 -45.45 29.54
C LYS A 128 31.51 -46.14 30.08
N VAL A 129 31.91 -45.87 31.33
CA VAL A 129 33.12 -46.46 31.96
C VAL A 129 32.77 -47.65 32.87
N GLN A 130 31.48 -47.91 33.12
CA GLN A 130 30.99 -49.02 33.97
C GLN A 130 30.45 -50.24 33.19
N VAL A 131 30.75 -50.33 31.89
CA VAL A 131 30.54 -51.51 31.03
C VAL A 131 31.87 -51.86 30.38
#